data_AF-A0A1W9PAY2-F1
#
_entry.id   AF-A0A1W9PAY2-F1
#
_cell.length_a   1.000
_cell.length_b   1.000
_cell.length_c   1.000
_cell.angle_alpha   90.00
_cell.angle_beta   90.00
_cell.angle_gamma   90.00
#
_symmetry.space_group_name_H-M   'P 1'
#
loop_
_entity.id
_entity.type
_entity.pdbx_description
1 polymer ?
#
loop_
_entity_poly.entity_id
_entity_poly.type
_entity_poly.pdbx_seq_one_letter_code
_entity_poly.pdbx_strand_id
1 'polypeptide(L)'
;MLKKNGADKITFHIEVEHEPEQLIKKIRARGCKVGLSLNPETQPEKVIPFLELVDSILVMSVNPGFGGQPFIEESYEKITYLNQIKTEKRLLFEIEVDGGVNLENASRLIESGVDVLVAGTAIFRSKNRKETIQLFKEKSKSYIP
;
A
#
# COMPACT_ATOMS: atom_id res chain seq x y z
N MET A 1 1.07 -20.40 -9.86
CA MET A 1 -0.30 -20.25 -10.38
C MET A 1 -0.58 -18.79 -10.74
N LEU A 2 -0.47 -17.84 -9.80
CA LEU A 2 -0.80 -16.42 -10.02
C LEU A 2 -0.09 -15.76 -11.24
N LYS A 3 1.24 -15.88 -11.39
CA LYS A 3 1.93 -15.34 -12.60
C LYS A 3 1.38 -15.93 -13.90
N LYS A 4 1.10 -17.23 -13.93
CA LYS A 4 0.55 -17.91 -15.13
C LYS A 4 -0.85 -17.37 -15.50
N ASN A 5 -1.54 -16.75 -14.55
CA ASN A 5 -2.85 -16.11 -14.73
C ASN A 5 -2.75 -14.57 -14.93
N GLY A 6 -1.55 -14.04 -15.20
CA GLY A 6 -1.37 -12.62 -15.57
C GLY A 6 -1.07 -11.66 -14.42
N ALA A 7 -0.80 -12.14 -13.20
CA ALA A 7 -0.42 -11.25 -12.10
C ALA A 7 0.98 -10.64 -12.32
N ASP A 8 1.08 -9.31 -12.30
CA ASP A 8 2.35 -8.59 -12.42
C ASP A 8 3.01 -8.31 -11.06
N LYS A 9 2.20 -8.09 -10.03
CA LYS A 9 2.61 -7.89 -8.63
C LYS A 9 1.89 -8.88 -7.74
N ILE A 10 2.60 -9.47 -6.78
CA ILE A 10 2.02 -10.32 -5.74
C ILE A 10 2.39 -9.72 -4.40
N THR A 11 1.38 -9.34 -3.63
CA THR A 11 1.52 -8.82 -2.26
C THR A 11 1.05 -9.89 -1.28
N PHE A 12 1.78 -10.11 -0.20
CA PHE A 12 1.38 -11.02 0.87
C PHE A 12 1.61 -10.38 2.24
N HIS A 13 0.84 -10.84 3.23
CA HIS A 13 0.92 -10.37 4.60
C HIS A 13 2.22 -10.81 5.27
N ILE A 14 2.95 -9.91 5.90
CA ILE A 14 4.19 -10.28 6.62
C ILE A 14 3.90 -11.26 7.77
N GLU A 15 2.67 -11.26 8.28
CA GLU A 15 2.22 -12.04 9.42
C GLU A 15 2.00 -13.52 9.11
N VAL A 16 1.84 -13.89 7.84
CA VAL A 16 1.44 -15.26 7.46
C VAL A 16 2.61 -16.15 7.08
N GLU A 17 3.80 -15.60 6.86
CA GLU A 17 4.96 -16.32 6.36
C GLU A 17 6.09 -16.34 7.40
N HIS A 18 6.56 -17.54 7.76
CA HIS A 18 7.64 -17.71 8.72
C HIS A 18 9.00 -17.39 8.12
N GLU A 19 9.16 -17.56 6.81
CA GLU A 19 10.39 -17.25 6.07
C GLU A 19 10.14 -16.27 4.91
N PRO A 20 9.78 -14.99 5.18
CA PRO A 20 9.36 -14.04 4.15
C PRO A 20 10.36 -13.88 3.01
N GLU A 21 11.65 -13.86 3.33
CA GLU A 21 12.72 -13.73 2.33
C GLU A 21 12.69 -14.86 1.29
N GLN A 22 12.41 -16.10 1.70
CA GLN A 22 12.31 -17.22 0.76
C GLN A 22 11.11 -17.05 -0.16
N LEU A 23 9.97 -16.60 0.36
CA LEU A 23 8.79 -16.36 -0.45
C LEU A 23 9.01 -15.20 -1.44
N ILE A 24 9.62 -14.10 -0.98
CA ILE A 24 10.03 -12.98 -1.84
C ILE A 24 10.89 -13.49 -3.01
N LYS A 25 11.95 -14.26 -2.73
CA LYS A 25 12.82 -14.87 -3.76
C LYS A 25 12.03 -15.75 -4.73
N LYS A 26 11.12 -16.59 -4.22
CA LYS A 26 10.26 -17.48 -5.03
C LYS A 26 9.31 -16.71 -5.94
N ILE A 27 8.76 -15.57 -5.48
CA ILE A 27 7.88 -14.72 -6.30
C ILE A 27 8.70 -14.01 -7.39
N ARG A 28 9.85 -13.41 -7.03
CA ARG A 28 10.74 -12.74 -7.99
C ARG A 28 11.25 -13.69 -9.08
N ALA A 29 11.64 -14.92 -8.71
CA ALA A 29 12.07 -15.94 -9.66
C ALA A 29 11.01 -16.32 -10.70
N ARG A 30 9.73 -15.97 -10.44
CA ARG A 30 8.62 -16.16 -11.38
C ARG A 30 8.33 -14.90 -12.22
N GLY A 31 9.13 -13.84 -12.11
CA GLY A 31 8.96 -12.60 -12.87
C GLY A 31 7.78 -11.75 -12.41
N CYS A 32 7.44 -11.80 -11.12
CA CYS A 32 6.50 -10.89 -10.48
C CYS A 32 7.25 -9.86 -9.63
N LYS A 33 6.73 -8.64 -9.57
CA LYS A 33 7.01 -7.71 -8.48
C LYS A 33 6.46 -8.26 -7.16
N VAL A 34 7.06 -7.87 -6.04
CA VAL A 34 6.70 -8.34 -4.70
C VAL A 34 6.28 -7.17 -3.82
N GLY A 35 5.14 -7.31 -3.15
CA GLY A 35 4.74 -6.41 -2.07
C GLY A 35 4.67 -7.14 -0.73
N LEU A 36 4.86 -6.41 0.38
CA LEU A 36 4.51 -6.88 1.72
C LEU A 36 3.36 -6.06 2.28
N SER A 37 2.34 -6.73 2.81
CA SER A 37 1.23 -6.10 3.50
C SER A 37 1.42 -6.17 5.02
N LEU A 38 0.95 -5.13 5.71
CA LEU A 38 0.93 -5.01 7.16
C LEU A 38 -0.49 -4.79 7.63
N ASN A 39 -0.97 -5.62 8.54
CA ASN A 39 -2.22 -5.38 9.25
C ASN A 39 -2.14 -4.10 10.11
N PRO A 40 -3.29 -3.53 10.52
CA PRO A 40 -3.31 -2.35 11.40
C PRO A 40 -2.47 -2.52 12.67
N GLU A 41 -2.58 -3.66 13.35
CA GLU A 41 -1.86 -3.99 14.59
C GLU A 41 -0.38 -4.31 14.39
N THR A 42 0.05 -4.57 13.15
CA THR A 42 1.43 -4.95 12.88
C THR A 42 2.34 -3.74 12.83
N GLN A 43 3.35 -3.75 13.69
CA GLN A 43 4.39 -2.73 13.76
C GLN A 43 5.20 -2.65 12.44
N PRO A 44 5.46 -1.44 11.89
CA PRO A 44 6.19 -1.27 10.64
C PRO A 44 7.63 -1.80 10.69
N GLU A 45 8.22 -1.92 11.88
CA GLU A 45 9.53 -2.51 12.12
C GLU A 45 9.67 -3.92 11.52
N LYS A 46 8.55 -4.67 11.43
CA LYS A 46 8.55 -6.03 10.88
C LYS A 46 8.94 -6.11 9.40
N VAL A 47 8.75 -5.04 8.62
CA VAL A 47 9.10 -5.05 7.17
C VAL A 47 10.47 -4.47 6.88
N ILE A 48 11.10 -3.80 7.84
CA ILE A 48 12.39 -3.12 7.66
C ILE A 48 13.49 -4.03 7.10
N PRO A 49 13.63 -5.29 7.54
CA PRO A 49 14.64 -6.20 6.97
C PRO A 49 14.45 -6.51 5.49
N PHE A 50 13.27 -6.25 4.92
CA PHE A 50 12.90 -6.67 3.57
C PHE A 50 12.75 -5.52 2.58
N LEU A 51 12.89 -4.25 3.01
CA LEU A 51 12.59 -3.09 2.17
C LEU A 51 13.44 -3.01 0.88
N GLU A 52 14.65 -3.56 0.88
CA GLU A 52 15.52 -3.63 -0.32
C GLU A 52 15.16 -4.78 -1.26
N LEU A 53 14.33 -5.73 -0.81
CA LEU A 53 13.99 -6.95 -1.53
C LEU A 53 12.61 -6.89 -2.20
N VAL A 54 11.83 -5.85 -1.91
CA VAL A 54 10.43 -5.72 -2.31
C VAL A 54 10.21 -4.46 -3.13
N ASP A 55 9.18 -4.50 -3.96
CA ASP A 55 8.78 -3.38 -4.82
C ASP A 55 7.77 -2.47 -4.13
N SER A 56 7.05 -2.96 -3.12
CA SER A 56 6.10 -2.15 -2.36
C SER A 56 5.81 -2.63 -0.94
N ILE A 57 5.35 -1.70 -0.09
CA ILE A 57 4.80 -1.96 1.23
C ILE A 57 3.35 -1.46 1.26
N LEU A 58 2.41 -2.36 1.53
CA LEU A 58 0.99 -2.06 1.65
C LEU A 58 0.60 -1.93 3.12
N VAL A 59 0.16 -0.75 3.53
CA VAL A 59 -0.41 -0.49 4.85
C VAL A 59 -1.91 -0.76 4.79
N MET A 60 -2.38 -1.78 5.51
CA MET A 60 -3.81 -1.96 5.73
C MET A 60 -4.30 -0.93 6.74
N SER A 61 -5.23 -0.08 6.30
CA SER A 61 -5.86 0.97 7.12
C SER A 61 -7.28 0.60 7.56
N VAL A 62 -7.62 -0.69 7.43
CA VAL A 62 -8.80 -1.38 7.99
C VAL A 62 -8.40 -2.81 8.32
N ASN A 63 -9.18 -3.51 9.14
CA ASN A 63 -8.97 -4.95 9.32
C ASN A 63 -9.27 -5.69 7.99
N PRO A 64 -8.37 -6.56 7.49
CA PRO A 64 -8.59 -7.26 6.24
C PRO A 64 -9.88 -8.10 6.24
N GLY A 65 -10.54 -8.19 5.08
CA GLY A 65 -11.67 -9.11 4.86
C GLY A 65 -12.91 -8.46 4.25
N PHE A 66 -13.22 -7.21 4.60
CA PHE A 66 -14.44 -6.53 4.12
C PHE A 66 -14.18 -5.09 3.65
N GLY A 67 -14.81 -4.71 2.54
CA GLY A 67 -14.78 -3.33 2.04
C GLY A 67 -15.79 -2.41 2.74
N GLY A 68 -15.50 -1.11 2.75
CA GLY A 68 -16.40 -0.08 3.31
C GLY A 68 -16.25 0.16 4.82
N GLN A 69 -15.22 -0.40 5.43
CA GLN A 69 -14.83 -0.10 6.80
C GLN A 69 -14.24 1.33 6.91
N PRO A 70 -14.39 1.99 8.07
CA PRO A 70 -13.81 3.30 8.32
C PRO A 70 -12.29 3.24 8.38
N PHE A 71 -11.64 4.30 7.90
CA PHE A 71 -10.18 4.44 7.93
C PHE A 71 -9.65 4.47 9.38
N ILE A 72 -8.56 3.76 9.64
CA ILE A 72 -7.83 3.75 10.92
C ILE A 72 -6.77 4.85 10.89
N GLU A 73 -6.93 5.90 11.70
CA GLU A 73 -6.10 7.12 11.69
C GLU A 73 -4.62 6.85 12.01
N GLU A 74 -4.32 5.85 12.83
CA GLU A 74 -2.96 5.43 13.19
C GLU A 74 -2.15 4.97 11.96
N SER A 75 -2.83 4.68 10.84
CA SER A 75 -2.17 4.35 9.57
C SER A 75 -1.30 5.49 9.05
N TYR A 76 -1.64 6.76 9.32
CA TYR A 76 -0.82 7.91 8.90
C TYR A 76 0.57 7.88 9.53
N GLU A 77 0.67 7.49 10.80
CA GLU A 77 1.95 7.41 11.52
C GLU A 77 2.82 6.31 10.92
N LYS A 78 2.21 5.15 10.61
CA LYS A 78 2.90 4.03 9.97
C LYS A 78 3.44 4.39 8.58
N ILE A 79 2.64 5.09 7.78
CA ILE A 79 3.02 5.59 6.46
C ILE A 79 4.18 6.58 6.59
N THR A 80 4.05 7.55 7.49
CA THR A 80 5.08 8.59 7.71
C THR A 80 6.41 7.96 8.13
N TYR A 81 6.38 6.98 9.03
CA TYR A 81 7.55 6.24 9.47
C TYR A 81 8.24 5.48 8.31
N LEU A 82 7.46 4.77 7.50
CA LEU A 82 7.99 4.07 6.31
C LEU A 82 8.58 5.06 5.30
N ASN A 83 7.95 6.22 5.10
CA ASN A 83 8.43 7.25 4.17
C ASN A 83 9.74 7.91 4.64
N GLN A 84 9.90 8.12 5.95
CA GLN A 84 11.16 8.59 6.53
C GLN A 84 12.30 7.62 6.21
N ILE A 85 12.11 6.33 6.48
CA ILE A 85 13.11 5.30 6.21
C ILE A 85 13.41 5.20 4.71
N LYS A 86 12.36 5.23 3.86
CA LYS A 86 12.50 5.24 2.40
C LYS A 86 13.38 6.39 1.93
N THR A 87 13.15 7.59 2.46
CA THR A 87 13.90 8.81 2.11
C THR A 87 15.33 8.77 2.62
N GLU A 88 15.54 8.46 3.90
CA GLU A 88 16.86 8.40 4.54
C GLU A 88 17.79 7.39 3.86
N LYS A 89 17.25 6.21 3.55
CA LYS A 89 18.01 5.12 2.91
C LYS A 89 17.97 5.17 1.38
N ARG A 90 17.26 6.14 0.79
CA ARG A 90 17.08 6.29 -0.67
C ARG A 90 16.57 5.00 -1.34
N LEU A 91 15.58 4.38 -0.71
CA LEU A 91 14.96 3.14 -1.19
C LEU A 91 13.89 3.44 -2.25
N LEU A 92 13.62 2.46 -3.10
CA LEU A 92 12.77 2.62 -4.30
C LEU A 92 11.39 1.95 -4.20
N PHE A 93 11.06 1.32 -3.07
CA PHE A 93 9.76 0.67 -2.90
C PHE A 93 8.62 1.69 -2.86
N GLU A 94 7.45 1.31 -3.36
CA GLU A 94 6.21 2.10 -3.28
C GLU A 94 5.53 1.89 -1.92
N ILE A 95 5.04 2.95 -1.29
CA ILE A 95 4.15 2.89 -0.13
C ILE A 95 2.71 2.93 -0.64
N GLU A 96 1.96 1.88 -0.34
CA GLU A 96 0.54 1.73 -0.70
C GLU A 96 -0.32 1.77 0.56
N VAL A 97 -1.57 2.20 0.42
CA VAL A 97 -2.57 2.14 1.51
C VAL A 97 -3.88 1.56 0.99
N ASP A 98 -4.44 0.59 1.73
CA ASP A 98 -5.71 -0.06 1.41
C ASP A 98 -6.63 -0.15 2.64
N GLY A 99 -7.86 0.34 2.47
CA GLY A 99 -8.89 0.37 3.50
C GLY A 99 -9.39 1.77 3.79
N GLY A 100 -10.68 2.04 3.57
CA GLY A 100 -11.28 3.33 3.94
C GLY A 100 -10.75 4.55 3.16
N VAL A 101 -9.97 4.37 2.09
CA VAL A 101 -9.44 5.46 1.26
C VAL A 101 -10.56 6.16 0.47
N ASN A 102 -10.62 7.49 0.57
CA ASN A 102 -11.65 8.34 -0.02
C ASN A 102 -11.10 9.77 -0.32
N LEU A 103 -11.94 10.67 -0.83
CA LEU A 103 -11.50 12.03 -1.21
C LEU A 103 -11.21 12.96 -0.03
N GLU A 104 -11.72 12.63 1.16
CA GLU A 104 -11.52 13.41 2.39
C GLU A 104 -10.14 13.13 2.99
N ASN A 105 -9.65 11.89 2.92
CA ASN A 105 -8.33 11.50 3.44
C ASN A 105 -7.20 11.46 2.40
N ALA A 106 -7.50 11.47 1.10
CA ALA A 106 -6.50 11.34 0.04
C ALA A 106 -5.34 12.35 0.16
N SER A 107 -5.63 13.64 0.40
CA SER A 107 -4.59 14.67 0.51
C SER A 107 -3.62 14.37 1.66
N ARG A 108 -4.15 14.06 2.85
CA ARG A 108 -3.33 13.76 4.02
C ARG A 108 -2.52 12.49 3.85
N LEU A 109 -3.07 11.47 3.17
CA LEU A 109 -2.33 10.24 2.84
C LEU A 109 -1.14 10.53 1.93
N ILE A 110 -1.33 11.37 0.91
CA ILE A 110 -0.26 11.81 0.01
C ILE A 110 0.80 12.59 0.79
N GLU A 111 0.38 13.54 1.64
CA GLU A 111 1.28 14.32 2.50
C GLU A 111 2.10 13.44 3.46
N SER A 112 1.54 12.33 3.96
CA SER A 112 2.27 11.35 4.77
C SER A 112 3.30 10.53 3.98
N GLY A 113 3.25 10.55 2.64
CA GLY A 113 4.21 9.87 1.77
C GLY A 113 3.69 8.61 1.08
N VAL A 114 2.38 8.47 0.89
CA VAL A 114 1.81 7.38 0.05
C VAL A 114 2.11 7.62 -1.42
N ASP A 115 2.56 6.57 -2.12
CA ASP A 115 2.71 6.55 -3.57
C ASP A 115 1.44 6.02 -4.26
N VAL A 116 0.73 5.07 -3.65
CA VAL A 116 -0.45 4.39 -4.24
C VAL A 116 -1.65 4.37 -3.28
N LEU A 117 -2.77 4.94 -3.74
CA LEU A 117 -4.07 4.93 -3.05
C LEU A 117 -4.95 3.79 -3.57
N VAL A 118 -5.24 2.77 -2.75
CA VAL A 118 -6.18 1.70 -3.11
C VAL A 118 -7.60 2.09 -2.70
N ALA A 119 -8.39 2.53 -3.68
CA ALA A 119 -9.76 3.03 -3.46
C ALA A 119 -10.82 2.11 -4.09
N GLY A 120 -11.43 1.24 -3.28
CA GLY A 120 -12.55 0.40 -3.70
C GLY A 120 -13.90 1.13 -3.62
N THR A 121 -14.48 1.16 -2.41
CA THR A 121 -15.84 1.67 -2.17
C THR A 121 -16.04 3.10 -2.67
N ALA A 122 -15.07 4.00 -2.46
CA ALA A 122 -15.16 5.39 -2.89
C ALA A 122 -15.38 5.54 -4.41
N ILE A 123 -14.74 4.69 -5.22
CA ILE A 123 -14.91 4.70 -6.67
C ILE A 123 -16.16 3.93 -7.07
N PHE A 124 -16.30 2.67 -6.65
CA PHE A 124 -17.33 1.79 -7.19
C PHE A 124 -18.76 2.14 -6.77
N ARG A 125 -18.94 2.80 -5.61
CA ARG A 125 -20.23 3.31 -5.14
C ARG A 125 -20.51 4.76 -5.55
N SER A 126 -19.57 5.44 -6.21
CA SER A 126 -19.80 6.78 -6.73
C SER A 126 -20.84 6.77 -7.85
N LYS A 127 -21.69 7.81 -7.88
CA LYS A 127 -22.63 8.06 -8.99
C LYS A 127 -21.90 8.29 -10.31
N ASN A 128 -20.71 8.90 -10.26
CA ASN A 128 -19.89 9.20 -11.43
C ASN A 128 -18.43 8.79 -11.18
N ARG A 129 -18.10 7.56 -11.58
CA ARG A 129 -16.77 6.97 -11.35
C ARG A 129 -15.64 7.77 -12.04
N LYS A 130 -15.90 8.27 -13.24
CA LYS A 130 -14.92 9.03 -14.03
C LYS A 130 -14.54 10.32 -13.32
N GLU A 131 -15.54 11.04 -12.81
CA GLU A 131 -15.34 12.26 -12.02
C GLU A 131 -14.61 11.97 -10.70
N THR A 132 -15.00 10.93 -9.97
CA THR A 132 -14.30 10.55 -8.73
C THR A 132 -12.83 10.22 -8.97
N ILE A 133 -12.50 9.47 -10.03
CA ILE A 133 -11.11 9.19 -10.40
C ILE A 133 -10.36 10.49 -10.74
N GLN A 134 -11.02 11.42 -11.42
CA GLN A 134 -10.42 12.71 -11.76
C GLN A 134 -10.11 13.55 -10.51
N LEU A 135 -11.02 13.57 -9.54
CA LEU A 135 -10.81 14.24 -8.25
C LEU A 135 -9.61 13.66 -7.49
N PHE A 136 -9.47 12.32 -7.45
CA PHE A 136 -8.26 11.70 -6.86
C PHE A 136 -6.97 12.18 -7.55
N LYS A 137 -6.96 12.24 -8.88
CA LYS A 137 -5.79 12.73 -9.65
C LYS A 137 -5.47 14.19 -9.35
N GLU A 138 -6.48 15.03 -9.14
CA GLU A 138 -6.29 16.45 -8.80
C GLU A 138 -5.65 16.62 -7.42
N LYS A 139 -6.03 15.78 -6.44
CA LYS A 139 -5.36 15.74 -5.14
C LYS A 139 -3.88 15.40 -5.28
N SER A 140 -3.53 14.41 -6.11
CA SER A 140 -2.12 14.02 -6.35
C SER A 140 -1.29 15.09 -7.07
N LYS A 141 -1.86 15.80 -8.05
CA LYS A 141 -1.13 16.85 -8.80
C LYS A 141 -0.85 18.11 -7.98
N SER A 142 -1.67 18.36 -6.97
CA SER A 142 -1.50 19.52 -6.10
C SER A 142 -0.34 19.33 -5.10
N TYR A 143 0.14 18.09 -4.97
CA TYR A 143 1.29 17.76 -4.14
C TYR A 143 2.58 17.85 -4.96
N ILE A 144 3.46 18.75 -4.55
CA ILE A 144 4.83 18.90 -5.08
C ILE A 144 5.76 18.65 -3.89
N PRO A 145 6.51 17.54 -3.86
CA PRO A 145 7.42 17.21 -2.76
C PRO A 145 8.62 18.17 -2.68
#